data_AF-A0A7Z7QPU0-F1
#
_entry.id   AF-A0A7Z7QPU0-F1
#
_cell.length_a   1.000
_cell.length_b   1.000
_cell.length_c   1.000
_cell.angle_alpha   90.00
_cell.angle_beta   90.00
_cell.angle_gamma   90.00
#
_symmetry.space_group_name_H-M   'P 1'
#
loop_
_entity.id
_entity.type
_entity.pdbx_description
1 polymer ?
#
loop_
_entity_poly.entity_id
_entity_poly.type
_entity_poly.pdbx_seq_one_letter_code
_entity_poly.pdbx_strand_id
1 'polypeptide(L)'
;MVANLSKKEFLSFLNSTEGKQFNEDGVFGFQCFDYANTGWKKLFNHMLMGQGAKDIPFNSINKNHFKTEAKIYSNTPEFLAEPGDMVVFGSNYGGGYGHVAWVIEATLDYIIVLEQNWLGGGWTDNIDYPGWGWEKVTRRKHAYDFPMWFIRPNFRPEGVQKTAQSVTNSKEKAVKQPQKQPKKIDLHP
;
A
#
# COMPACT_ATOMS: atom_id res chain seq x y z
N MET A 1 -6.92 -6.72 13.12
CA MET A 1 -7.45 -7.18 11.83
C MET A 1 -6.33 -7.94 11.16
N VAL A 2 -6.62 -9.06 10.49
CA VAL A 2 -5.59 -9.79 9.73
C VAL A 2 -5.58 -9.25 8.29
N ALA A 3 -4.40 -9.17 7.68
CA ALA A 3 -4.27 -8.65 6.31
C ALA A 3 -5.07 -9.48 5.29
N ASN A 4 -5.40 -8.84 4.16
CA ASN A 4 -6.08 -9.46 3.03
C ASN A 4 -5.25 -10.53 2.33
N LEU A 5 -3.93 -10.39 2.38
CA LEU A 5 -2.97 -11.27 1.72
C LEU A 5 -2.12 -12.00 2.76
N SER A 6 -1.72 -13.20 2.41
CA SER A 6 -0.61 -13.88 3.06
C SER A 6 0.71 -13.19 2.73
N LYS A 7 1.76 -13.50 3.51
CA LYS A 7 3.09 -12.94 3.29
C LYS A 7 3.60 -13.27 1.89
N LYS A 8 3.41 -14.52 1.43
CA LYS A 8 3.84 -14.95 0.09
C LYS A 8 3.09 -14.22 -1.03
N GLU A 9 1.78 -14.08 -0.92
CA GLU A 9 0.98 -13.34 -1.92
C GLU A 9 1.36 -11.86 -1.96
N PHE A 10 1.62 -11.25 -0.79
CA PHE A 10 2.04 -9.86 -0.73
C PHE A 10 3.42 -9.65 -1.36
N LEU A 11 4.39 -10.53 -1.09
CA LEU A 11 5.70 -10.48 -1.74
C LEU A 11 5.60 -10.69 -3.26
N SER A 12 4.73 -11.58 -3.72
CA SER A 12 4.45 -11.76 -5.16
C SER A 12 3.87 -10.48 -5.78
N PHE A 13 2.92 -9.86 -5.08
CA PHE A 13 2.37 -8.56 -5.48
C PHE A 13 3.46 -7.50 -5.58
N LEU A 14 4.27 -7.32 -4.53
CA LEU A 14 5.38 -6.37 -4.50
C LEU A 14 6.35 -6.62 -5.66
N ASN A 15 6.80 -7.85 -5.89
CA ASN A 15 7.70 -8.12 -7.04
C ASN A 15 7.06 -7.76 -8.39
N SER A 16 5.73 -7.87 -8.52
CA SER A 16 5.04 -7.48 -9.75
C SER A 16 4.94 -5.97 -9.96
N THR A 17 5.27 -5.14 -8.97
CA THR A 17 5.22 -3.68 -9.06
C THR A 17 6.50 -3.07 -9.64
N GLU A 18 7.61 -3.81 -9.65
CA GLU A 18 8.91 -3.35 -10.15
C GLU A 18 8.78 -2.82 -11.60
N GLY A 19 9.30 -1.61 -11.84
CA GLY A 19 9.20 -0.93 -13.13
C GLY A 19 7.86 -0.22 -13.40
N LYS A 20 6.93 -0.19 -12.45
CA LYS A 20 5.65 0.56 -12.53
C LYS A 20 5.71 1.86 -11.72
N GLN A 21 4.68 2.69 -11.87
CA GLN A 21 4.53 3.96 -11.15
C GLN A 21 3.20 3.98 -10.40
N PHE A 22 3.21 4.49 -9.17
CA PHE A 22 2.03 4.58 -8.31
C PHE A 22 1.91 5.99 -7.75
N ASN A 23 0.72 6.57 -7.90
CA ASN A 23 0.34 7.90 -7.42
C ASN A 23 -1.05 7.73 -6.79
N GLU A 24 -1.09 7.33 -5.52
CA GLU A 24 -2.34 6.91 -4.85
C GLU A 24 -3.20 8.11 -4.43
N ASP A 25 -2.58 9.25 -4.14
CA ASP A 25 -3.28 10.48 -3.74
C ASP A 25 -3.40 11.53 -4.87
N GLY A 26 -2.63 11.38 -5.96
CA GLY A 26 -2.60 12.29 -7.09
C GLY A 26 -1.63 13.46 -6.92
N VAL A 27 -1.02 13.63 -5.75
CA VAL A 27 -0.30 14.85 -5.35
C VAL A 27 1.21 14.64 -5.40
N PHE A 28 1.93 15.58 -6.03
CA PHE A 28 3.39 15.53 -6.19
C PHE A 28 3.90 14.25 -6.90
N GLY A 29 3.10 13.64 -7.78
CA GLY A 29 3.57 12.57 -8.65
C GLY A 29 3.81 11.23 -7.95
N PHE A 30 4.98 10.64 -8.16
CA PHE A 30 5.27 9.25 -7.80
C PHE A 30 6.13 9.17 -6.56
N GLN A 31 5.57 9.46 -5.37
CA GLN A 31 6.34 9.55 -4.13
C GLN A 31 6.59 8.18 -3.48
N CYS A 32 7.50 8.14 -2.51
CA CYS A 32 7.73 6.95 -1.69
C CYS A 32 6.51 6.58 -0.85
N PHE A 33 5.80 7.61 -0.35
CA PHE A 33 4.58 7.44 0.44
C PHE A 33 3.45 6.83 -0.40
N ASP A 34 3.28 7.22 -1.66
CA ASP A 34 2.32 6.58 -2.58
C ASP A 34 2.55 5.08 -2.67
N TYR A 35 3.81 4.68 -2.89
CA TYR A 35 4.14 3.27 -3.02
C TYR A 35 3.94 2.50 -1.70
N ALA A 36 4.21 3.13 -0.55
CA ALA A 36 3.84 2.57 0.75
C ALA A 36 2.33 2.33 0.84
N ASN A 37 1.51 3.31 0.43
CA ASN A 37 0.06 3.23 0.42
C ASN A 37 -0.49 2.21 -0.58
N THR A 38 0.13 2.02 -1.75
CA THR A 38 -0.21 0.94 -2.68
C THR A 38 -0.13 -0.43 -2.01
N GLY A 39 0.95 -0.69 -1.26
CA GLY A 39 1.11 -1.92 -0.49
C GLY A 39 0.13 -2.01 0.69
N TRP A 40 0.01 -0.94 1.47
CA TRP A 40 -0.82 -0.90 2.68
C TRP A 40 -2.30 -1.11 2.35
N LYS A 41 -2.80 -0.42 1.33
CA LYS A 41 -4.18 -0.55 0.83
C LYS A 41 -4.45 -1.96 0.30
N LYS A 42 -3.46 -2.62 -0.31
CA LYS A 42 -3.60 -4.02 -0.72
C LYS A 42 -3.81 -4.95 0.48
N LEU A 43 -3.12 -4.67 1.59
CA LEU A 43 -3.22 -5.45 2.84
C LEU A 43 -4.48 -5.14 3.65
N PHE A 44 -4.85 -3.87 3.82
CA PHE A 44 -5.85 -3.45 4.80
C PHE A 44 -6.99 -2.57 4.26
N ASN A 45 -6.99 -2.26 2.95
CA ASN A 45 -8.04 -1.49 2.27
C ASN A 45 -8.24 -0.04 2.81
N HIS A 46 -7.21 0.53 3.42
CA HIS A 46 -7.12 1.96 3.74
C HIS A 46 -5.69 2.45 3.52
N MET A 47 -5.47 3.76 3.62
CA MET A 47 -4.16 4.39 3.48
C MET A 47 -3.57 4.74 4.86
N LEU A 48 -2.24 4.86 4.88
CA LEU A 48 -1.47 5.42 5.98
C LEU A 48 -1.58 6.95 5.98
N MET A 49 -1.41 7.54 7.16
CA MET A 49 -1.48 8.98 7.40
C MET A 49 -0.12 9.56 7.80
N GLY A 50 0.17 10.81 7.43
CA GLY A 50 1.41 11.50 7.80
C GLY A 50 1.63 12.72 6.91
N GLN A 51 2.45 13.68 7.37
CA GLN A 51 2.89 14.79 6.53
C GLN A 51 4.08 14.36 5.65
N GLY A 52 4.89 13.42 6.16
CA GLY A 52 5.93 12.71 5.41
C GLY A 52 6.09 11.27 5.91
N ALA A 53 6.91 10.51 5.22
CA ALA A 53 7.16 9.10 5.52
C ALA A 53 7.61 8.85 6.97
N LYS A 54 8.44 9.75 7.54
CA LYS A 54 8.93 9.64 8.93
C LYS A 54 7.80 9.62 9.97
N ASP A 55 6.63 10.17 9.64
CA ASP A 55 5.51 10.28 10.58
C ASP A 55 4.71 8.98 10.67
N ILE A 56 4.84 8.08 9.69
CA ILE A 56 4.08 6.83 9.60
C ILE A 56 4.06 6.05 10.94
N PRO A 57 5.19 5.73 11.59
CA PRO A 57 5.20 4.97 12.84
C PRO A 57 4.64 5.75 14.04
N PHE A 58 4.50 7.07 13.95
CA PHE A 58 4.17 7.94 15.08
C PHE A 58 2.79 8.60 14.99
N ASN A 59 2.22 8.69 13.80
CA ASN A 59 0.92 9.26 13.55
C ASN A 59 -0.16 8.55 14.39
N SER A 60 -1.02 9.31 15.06
CA SER A 60 -2.00 8.78 16.01
C SER A 60 -3.03 7.85 15.37
N ILE A 61 -3.46 8.13 14.14
CA ILE A 61 -4.41 7.31 13.38
C ILE A 61 -3.72 5.98 13.04
N ASN A 62 -2.54 6.03 12.44
CA ASN A 62 -1.77 4.82 12.10
C ASN A 62 -1.48 3.97 13.33
N LYS A 63 -1.02 4.57 14.43
CA LYS A 63 -0.77 3.86 15.69
C LYS A 63 -2.00 3.13 16.20
N ASN A 64 -3.20 3.70 16.03
CA ASN A 64 -4.43 3.04 16.43
C ASN A 64 -4.73 1.81 15.56
N HIS A 65 -4.53 1.91 14.25
CA HIS A 65 -4.65 0.79 13.30
C HIS A 65 -3.63 -0.32 13.60
N PHE A 66 -2.36 0.07 13.79
CA PHE A 66 -1.26 -0.86 14.06
C PHE A 66 -1.48 -1.72 15.29
N LYS A 67 -2.21 -1.26 16.32
CA LYS A 67 -2.57 -2.12 17.48
C LYS A 67 -3.14 -3.48 17.09
N THR A 68 -3.81 -3.57 15.94
CA THR A 68 -4.38 -4.83 15.47
C THR A 68 -3.86 -5.29 14.11
N GLU A 69 -3.23 -4.43 13.33
CA GLU A 69 -2.83 -4.69 11.94
C GLU A 69 -1.34 -4.98 11.76
N ALA A 70 -0.47 -4.53 12.67
CA ALA A 70 0.97 -4.67 12.52
C ALA A 70 1.73 -4.59 13.84
N LYS A 71 3.02 -4.89 13.80
CA LYS A 71 3.93 -4.60 14.90
C LYS A 71 5.03 -3.66 14.42
N ILE A 72 5.30 -2.64 15.24
CA ILE A 72 6.38 -1.68 14.99
C ILE A 72 7.62 -2.15 15.73
N TYR A 73 8.75 -2.13 15.05
CA TYR A 73 10.07 -2.41 15.58
C TYR A 73 10.97 -1.20 15.33
N SER A 74 11.73 -0.79 16.33
CA SER A 74 12.87 0.10 16.11
C SER A 74 14.03 -0.72 15.58
N ASN A 75 14.80 -0.15 14.67
CA ASN A 75 16.06 -0.74 14.29
C ASN A 75 17.00 -0.81 15.50
N THR A 76 17.66 -1.95 15.70
CA THR A 76 18.77 -2.15 16.64
C THR A 76 19.86 -2.95 15.90
N PRO A 77 21.11 -2.98 16.37
CA PRO A 77 22.17 -3.77 15.70
C PRO A 77 21.83 -5.26 15.53
N GLU A 78 20.98 -5.81 16.39
CA GLU A 78 20.54 -7.20 16.38
C GLU A 78 19.20 -7.40 15.67
N PHE A 79 18.53 -6.33 15.25
CA PHE A 79 17.25 -6.42 14.58
C PHE A 79 17.42 -6.90 13.15
N LEU A 80 16.79 -8.03 12.84
CA LEU A 80 16.68 -8.54 11.47
C LEU A 80 15.30 -8.21 10.90
N ALA A 81 15.26 -7.35 9.88
CA ALA A 81 14.06 -7.12 9.10
C ALA A 81 13.60 -8.40 8.40
N GLU A 82 12.31 -8.49 8.10
CA GLU A 82 11.76 -9.59 7.31
C GLU A 82 11.25 -9.09 5.96
N PRO A 83 11.34 -9.89 4.88
CA PRO A 83 10.62 -9.62 3.65
C PRO A 83 9.14 -9.33 3.94
N GLY A 84 8.58 -8.25 3.41
CA GLY A 84 7.22 -7.80 3.67
C GLY A 84 7.11 -6.78 4.81
N ASP A 85 8.17 -6.51 5.56
CA ASP A 85 8.22 -5.34 6.44
C ASP A 85 8.20 -4.06 5.61
N MET A 86 7.49 -3.04 6.10
CA MET A 86 7.64 -1.68 5.61
C MET A 86 8.73 -0.98 6.43
N VAL A 87 9.78 -0.52 5.77
CA VAL A 87 10.85 0.23 6.40
C VAL A 87 10.62 1.72 6.27
N VAL A 88 10.79 2.45 7.36
CA VAL A 88 10.68 3.91 7.44
C VAL A 88 12.02 4.49 7.87
N PHE A 89 12.61 5.30 7.01
CA PHE A 89 13.83 6.06 7.24
C PHE A 89 13.51 7.40 7.90
N GLY A 90 14.34 7.82 8.85
CA GLY A 90 14.18 9.07 9.58
C GLY A 90 14.38 10.34 8.75
N SER A 91 14.33 11.50 9.43
CA SER A 91 14.41 12.84 8.82
C SER A 91 15.73 13.16 8.11
N ASN A 92 16.74 12.29 8.20
CA ASN A 92 17.98 12.43 7.42
C ASN A 92 17.75 12.17 5.92
N TYR A 93 16.57 11.64 5.55
CA TYR A 93 16.19 11.29 4.20
C TYR A 93 15.02 12.14 3.69
N GLY A 94 14.83 12.17 2.36
CA GLY A 94 13.67 12.79 1.71
C GLY A 94 13.53 14.29 2.03
N GLY A 95 14.62 15.02 2.11
CA GLY A 95 14.60 16.47 2.41
C GLY A 95 14.01 16.82 3.78
N GLY A 96 14.03 15.89 4.75
CA GLY A 96 13.44 16.10 6.08
C GLY A 96 12.08 15.44 6.27
N TYR A 97 11.44 14.92 5.23
CA TYR A 97 10.16 14.21 5.30
C TYR A 97 10.32 12.70 5.59
N GLY A 98 11.56 12.21 5.57
CA GLY A 98 11.87 10.78 5.66
C GLY A 98 11.66 10.05 4.34
N HIS A 99 11.89 8.75 4.36
CA HIS A 99 11.66 7.87 3.21
C HIS A 99 10.99 6.58 3.68
N VAL A 100 10.27 5.90 2.78
CA VAL A 100 9.58 4.64 3.10
C VAL A 100 9.67 3.67 1.94
N ALA A 101 9.84 2.40 2.25
CA ALA A 101 10.00 1.34 1.25
C ALA A 101 9.48 -0.01 1.77
N TRP A 102 9.27 -0.98 0.87
CA TRP A 102 8.91 -2.35 1.23
C TRP A 102 10.11 -3.28 1.12
N VAL A 103 10.47 -3.96 2.21
CA VAL A 103 11.56 -4.92 2.28
C VAL A 103 11.20 -6.19 1.48
N ILE A 104 12.11 -6.67 0.64
CA ILE A 104 11.97 -7.94 -0.10
C ILE A 104 13.06 -8.96 0.26
N GLU A 105 14.19 -8.51 0.81
CA GLU A 105 15.27 -9.34 1.34
C GLU A 105 15.95 -8.60 2.49
N ALA A 106 16.49 -9.33 3.47
CA ALA A 106 17.26 -8.74 4.56
C ALA A 106 18.33 -9.70 5.08
N THR A 107 19.47 -9.12 5.45
CA THR A 107 20.49 -9.71 6.34
C THR A 107 20.61 -8.83 7.58
N LEU A 108 21.58 -9.08 8.46
CA LEU A 108 21.92 -8.14 9.55
C LEU A 108 22.67 -6.90 9.04
N ASP A 109 23.27 -6.97 7.85
CA ASP A 109 24.10 -5.88 7.31
C ASP A 109 23.32 -4.95 6.37
N TYR A 110 22.33 -5.50 5.65
CA TYR A 110 21.61 -4.76 4.63
C TYR A 110 20.17 -5.25 4.45
N ILE A 111 19.37 -4.39 3.81
CA ILE A 111 18.05 -4.70 3.27
C ILE A 111 18.05 -4.49 1.77
N ILE A 112 17.28 -5.29 1.05
CA ILE A 112 16.86 -5.00 -0.32
C ILE A 112 15.39 -4.62 -0.27
N VAL A 113 15.06 -3.49 -0.86
CA VAL A 113 13.72 -2.92 -0.86
C VAL A 113 13.22 -2.69 -2.27
N LEU A 114 11.90 -2.62 -2.42
CA LEU A 114 11.25 -1.93 -3.52
C LEU A 114 10.79 -0.56 -3.02
N GLU A 115 11.07 0.48 -3.79
CA GLU A 115 10.79 1.86 -3.41
C GLU A 115 10.59 2.74 -4.63
N GLN A 116 10.04 3.93 -4.40
CA GLN A 116 9.79 4.94 -5.43
C GLN A 116 10.33 6.29 -4.93
N ASN A 117 10.74 7.16 -5.85
CA ASN A 117 11.31 8.49 -5.56
C ASN A 117 12.58 8.50 -4.68
N TRP A 118 13.48 7.53 -4.81
CA TRP A 118 14.78 7.58 -4.14
C TRP A 118 15.73 8.58 -4.80
N LEU A 119 15.67 8.69 -6.14
CA LEU A 119 16.54 9.58 -6.92
C LEU A 119 15.95 10.98 -7.08
N GLY A 120 14.81 11.28 -6.45
CA GLY A 120 14.10 12.54 -6.61
C GLY A 120 13.38 12.67 -7.95
N GLY A 121 13.19 11.57 -8.70
CA GLY A 121 12.57 11.59 -10.03
C GLY A 121 11.05 11.38 -10.01
N GLY A 122 10.41 11.34 -8.84
CA GLY A 122 8.97 11.14 -8.68
C GLY A 122 8.13 12.38 -8.99
N TRP A 123 8.72 13.57 -8.91
CA TRP A 123 8.08 14.84 -9.22
C TRP A 123 9.04 15.75 -9.99
N THR A 124 8.83 15.91 -11.28
CA THR A 124 9.75 16.64 -12.17
C THR A 124 9.06 17.66 -13.07
N ASP A 125 7.72 17.63 -13.14
CA ASP A 125 6.93 18.57 -13.93
C ASP A 125 6.57 19.86 -13.15
N ASN A 126 6.82 19.89 -11.84
CA ASN A 126 6.46 20.98 -10.93
C ASN A 126 4.94 21.26 -10.89
N ILE A 127 4.12 20.24 -11.17
CA ILE A 127 2.66 20.32 -11.04
C ILE A 127 2.26 19.59 -9.78
N ASP A 128 1.51 20.24 -8.89
CA ASP A 128 1.09 19.60 -7.64
C ASP A 128 0.04 18.52 -7.92
N TYR A 129 -0.89 18.75 -8.85
CA TYR A 129 -2.00 17.83 -9.14
C TYR A 129 -2.46 17.82 -10.62
N PRO A 130 -2.54 16.66 -11.30
CA PRO A 130 -1.83 15.43 -10.92
C PRO A 130 -0.33 15.63 -11.19
N GLY A 131 0.50 15.52 -10.17
CA GLY A 131 1.95 15.63 -10.38
C GLY A 131 2.50 14.47 -11.19
N TRP A 132 3.67 14.67 -11.80
CA TRP A 132 4.31 13.66 -12.65
C TRP A 132 5.82 13.59 -12.48
N GLY A 133 6.37 12.40 -12.76
CA GLY A 133 7.80 12.12 -12.74
C GLY A 133 8.19 10.94 -13.62
N TRP A 134 9.48 10.66 -13.73
CA TRP A 134 10.01 9.53 -14.50
C TRP A 134 10.36 8.32 -13.63
N GLU A 135 10.56 8.52 -12.32
CA GLU A 135 11.02 7.45 -11.44
C GLU A 135 9.91 6.41 -11.24
N LYS A 136 10.33 5.15 -11.30
CA LYS A 136 9.50 3.95 -11.17
C LYS A 136 9.88 3.24 -9.88
N VAL A 137 9.01 2.34 -9.43
CA VAL A 137 9.34 1.39 -8.38
C VAL A 137 10.60 0.63 -8.79
N THR A 138 11.64 0.78 -7.99
CA THR A 138 12.98 0.26 -8.27
C THR A 138 13.46 -0.56 -7.09
N ARG A 139 14.10 -1.69 -7.38
CA ARG A 139 14.81 -2.48 -6.37
C ARG A 139 16.11 -1.81 -5.99
N ARG A 140 16.34 -1.59 -4.68
CA ARG A 140 17.61 -1.03 -4.18
C ARG A 140 18.09 -1.73 -2.92
N LYS A 141 19.41 -1.74 -2.75
CA LYS A 141 20.09 -2.24 -1.56
C LYS A 141 20.44 -1.05 -0.67
N HIS A 142 20.04 -1.11 0.59
CA HIS A 142 20.38 -0.12 1.63
C HIS A 142 21.08 -0.82 2.79
N ALA A 143 22.07 -0.18 3.38
CA ALA A 143 22.54 -0.56 4.71
C ALA A 143 21.45 -0.22 5.74
N TYR A 144 21.50 -0.87 6.90
CA TYR A 144 20.77 -0.34 8.05
C TYR A 144 21.40 0.98 8.51
N ASP A 145 20.56 1.90 8.93
CA ASP A 145 20.92 3.23 9.43
C ASP A 145 20.03 3.57 10.65
N PHE A 146 20.36 4.66 11.35
CA PHE A 146 19.67 5.10 12.54
C PHE A 146 19.28 6.58 12.46
N PRO A 147 18.03 6.93 12.78
CA PRO A 147 16.94 6.04 13.17
C PRO A 147 16.20 5.43 11.96
N MET A 148 15.79 4.18 12.13
CA MET A 148 14.88 3.46 11.22
C MET A 148 13.82 2.71 12.03
N TRP A 149 12.64 2.55 11.43
CA TRP A 149 11.54 1.76 12.00
C TRP A 149 11.03 0.76 10.96
N PHE A 150 10.62 -0.41 11.45
CA PHE A 150 10.08 -1.48 10.63
C PHE A 150 8.67 -1.80 11.10
N ILE A 151 7.71 -1.73 10.18
CA ILE A 151 6.31 -2.03 10.44
C ILE A 151 6.02 -3.38 9.77
N ARG A 152 5.87 -4.42 10.59
CA ARG A 152 5.59 -5.79 10.16
C ARG A 152 4.09 -6.04 10.14
N PRO A 153 3.45 -6.17 8.97
CA PRO A 153 2.02 -6.45 8.90
C PRO A 153 1.67 -7.80 9.52
N ASN A 154 0.51 -7.88 10.15
CA ASN A 154 -0.11 -9.13 10.59
C ASN A 154 -0.72 -9.83 9.37
N PHE A 155 0.13 -10.51 8.59
CA PHE A 155 -0.27 -11.22 7.38
C PHE A 155 -1.31 -12.30 7.64
N ARG A 156 -2.12 -12.59 6.62
CA ARG A 156 -2.97 -13.78 6.65
C ARG A 156 -2.13 -15.05 6.76
N PRO A 157 -2.50 -16.01 7.62
CA PRO A 157 -1.85 -17.31 7.63
C PRO A 157 -1.91 -17.99 6.26
N GLU A 158 -0.81 -18.63 5.88
CA GLU A 158 -0.74 -19.43 4.66
C GLU A 158 -1.76 -20.59 4.72
N GLY A 159 -2.38 -20.93 3.59
CA GLY A 159 -3.36 -22.02 3.50
C GLY A 159 -4.80 -21.65 3.92
N VAL A 160 -5.03 -20.47 4.52
CA VAL A 160 -6.38 -19.97 4.79
C VAL A 160 -6.85 -19.16 3.57
N GLN A 161 -7.51 -19.80 2.60
CA GLN A 161 -8.17 -19.06 1.51
C GLN A 161 -9.28 -18.16 2.08
N LYS A 162 -9.50 -16.99 1.47
CA LYS A 162 -10.67 -16.17 1.79
C LYS A 162 -11.85 -17.05 1.40
N THR A 163 -12.67 -17.44 2.37
CA THR A 163 -14.02 -17.88 2.05
C THR A 163 -14.63 -16.74 1.25
N ALA A 164 -14.79 -16.94 -0.06
CA ALA A 164 -15.69 -16.10 -0.82
C ALA A 164 -17.00 -16.15 -0.02
N GLN A 165 -17.42 -15.01 0.53
CA GLN A 165 -18.76 -14.92 1.08
C GLN A 165 -19.67 -15.42 -0.04
N SER A 166 -20.28 -16.59 0.20
CA SER A 166 -21.25 -17.15 -0.70
C SER A 166 -22.29 -16.06 -0.89
N VAL A 167 -22.37 -15.51 -2.10
CA VAL A 167 -23.57 -14.83 -2.55
C VAL A 167 -24.64 -15.91 -2.44
N THR A 168 -25.38 -15.90 -1.33
CA THR A 168 -26.58 -16.70 -1.17
C THR A 168 -27.50 -16.24 -2.28
N ASN A 169 -27.57 -17.05 -3.33
CA ASN A 169 -28.61 -16.99 -4.34
C ASN A 169 -29.94 -17.18 -3.63
N SER A 170 -30.54 -16.09 -3.17
CA SER A 170 -31.96 -16.02 -2.90
C SER A 170 -32.66 -16.20 -4.24
N LYS A 171 -33.04 -17.43 -4.56
CA LYS A 171 -34.04 -17.74 -5.57
C LYS A 171 -35.34 -17.07 -5.11
N GLU A 172 -35.55 -15.82 -5.51
CA GLU A 172 -36.87 -15.20 -5.47
C GLU A 172 -37.77 -15.98 -6.43
N LYS A 173 -38.77 -16.65 -5.83
CA LYS A 173 -39.89 -17.23 -6.54
C LYS A 173 -40.59 -16.12 -7.32
N ALA A 174 -40.55 -16.23 -8.65
CA ALA A 174 -41.34 -15.40 -9.54
C ALA A 174 -42.84 -15.50 -9.18
N VAL A 175 -43.39 -14.43 -8.63
CA VAL A 175 -44.84 -14.22 -8.56
C VAL A 175 -45.22 -13.42 -9.80
N LYS A 176 -46.00 -14.06 -10.68
CA LYS A 176 -46.56 -13.47 -11.90
C LYS A 176 -47.42 -12.25 -11.54
N GLN A 177 -47.09 -11.08 -12.09
CA GLN A 177 -48.02 -9.94 -12.18
C GLN A 177 -48.56 -9.80 -13.62
N PRO A 178 -49.82 -9.37 -13.80
CA PRO A 178 -50.49 -9.38 -15.10
C PRO A 178 -50.03 -8.22 -16.00
N GLN A 179 -49.91 -8.51 -17.30
CA GLN A 179 -49.60 -7.57 -18.38
C GLN A 179 -50.55 -6.36 -18.40
N LYS A 180 -49.98 -5.14 -18.48
CA LYS A 180 -50.69 -3.94 -18.94
C LYS A 180 -50.17 -3.56 -20.33
N GLN A 181 -51.11 -3.43 -21.26
CA GLN A 181 -50.92 -3.07 -22.68
C GLN A 181 -50.27 -1.70 -22.87
N PRO A 182 -49.55 -1.49 -23.99
CA PRO A 182 -48.85 -0.25 -24.30
C PRO A 182 -49.82 0.86 -24.73
N LYS A 183 -49.67 2.06 -24.16
CA LYS A 183 -50.29 3.28 -24.69
C LYS A 183 -49.38 3.89 -25.75
N LYS A 184 -49.96 4.10 -26.93
CA LYS A 184 -49.37 4.75 -28.11
C LYS A 184 -48.89 6.17 -27.79
N ILE A 185 -47.74 6.52 -28.34
CA ILE A 185 -47.27 7.90 -28.46
C ILE A 185 -47.48 8.26 -29.93
N ASP A 186 -48.48 9.09 -30.21
CA ASP A 186 -48.73 9.58 -31.56
C ASP A 186 -47.73 10.70 -31.89
N LEU A 187 -47.13 10.57 -33.07
CA LEU A 187 -46.20 11.50 -33.68
C LEU A 187 -46.97 12.37 -34.70
N HIS A 188 -46.65 13.67 -34.69
CA HIS A 188 -46.78 14.69 -35.76
C HIS A 188 -48.09 15.51 -35.85
N PRO A 189 -48.05 16.72 -36.44
CA PRO A 189 -46.91 17.50 -36.98
C PRO A 189 -46.52 18.75 -36.17
#